data_AF-A0A3D4FNH6-F1
#
_entry.id   AF-A0A3D4FNH6-F1
#
_cell.length_a   1.000
_cell.length_b   1.000
_cell.length_c   1.000
_cell.angle_alpha   90.00
_cell.angle_beta   90.00
_cell.angle_gamma   90.00
#
_symmetry.space_group_name_H-M   'P 1'
#
loop_
_entity.id
_entity.type
_entity.pdbx_description
1 polymer ?
#
loop_
_entity_poly.entity_id
_entity_poly.type
_entity_poly.pdbx_seq_one_letter_code
_entity_poly.pdbx_strand_id
1 'polypeptide(L)'
;MLSIIASNFLNEKHKIEKAVSFVSTKDLKQLELVKSAIDKNIINPPDITELCNIAAIGQTKLRESFKAAYHMTIGEYIRLAKMRHSLIL
;
A
#
# COMPACT_ATOMS: atom_id res chain seq x y z
N MET A 1 35.09 5.79 13.54
CA MET A 1 34.58 5.93 12.14
C MET A 1 33.51 4.88 11.84
N LEU A 2 33.76 3.57 12.06
CA LEU A 2 32.76 2.51 11.85
C LEU A 2 31.51 2.61 12.76
N SER A 3 31.66 3.13 13.98
CA SER A 3 30.53 3.28 14.92
C SER A 3 29.47 4.30 14.46
N ILE A 4 29.87 5.34 13.71
CA ILE A 4 28.94 6.38 13.25
C ILE A 4 28.06 5.85 12.11
N ILE A 5 28.65 5.08 11.18
CA ILE A 5 27.93 4.45 10.07
C ILE A 5 26.94 3.40 10.59
N ALA A 6 27.37 2.59 11.57
CA ALA A 6 26.50 1.60 12.21
C ALA A 6 25.31 2.26 12.92
N SER A 7 25.54 3.36 13.64
CA SER A 7 24.46 4.11 14.31
C SER A 7 23.45 4.71 13.33
N ASN A 8 23.91 5.26 12.19
CA ASN A 8 23.01 5.76 11.15
C ASN A 8 22.19 4.62 10.54
N PHE A 9 22.82 3.50 10.22
CA PHE A 9 22.13 2.33 9.66
C PHE A 9 21.08 1.75 10.63
N LEU A 10 21.40 1.67 11.93
CA LEU A 10 20.46 1.24 12.96
C LEU A 10 19.30 2.22 13.09
N ASN A 11 19.55 3.53 13.03
CA ASN A 11 18.50 4.54 13.11
C ASN A 11 17.58 4.54 11.88
N GLU A 12 18.13 4.29 10.68
CA GLU A 12 17.33 4.08 9.47
C GLU A 12 16.51 2.78 9.55
N LYS A 13 17.11 1.68 10.01
CA LYS A 13 16.37 0.44 10.27
C LYS A 13 15.25 0.62 11.28
N HIS A 14 15.50 1.33 12.38
CA HIS A 14 14.48 1.58 13.41
C HIS A 14 13.35 2.47 12.89
N LYS A 15 13.62 3.38 11.95
CA LYS A 15 12.59 4.17 11.24
C LYS A 15 11.76 3.29 10.30
N ILE A 16 12.41 2.40 9.56
CA ILE A 16 11.74 1.43 8.67
C ILE A 16 10.89 0.46 9.49
N GLU A 17 11.42 -0.08 10.59
CA GLU A 17 10.72 -0.99 11.50
C GLU A 17 9.59 -0.31 12.26
N LYS A 18 9.72 0.97 12.63
CA LYS A 18 8.58 1.77 13.15
C LYS A 18 7.50 2.01 12.09
N ALA A 19 7.87 2.23 10.84
CA ALA A 19 6.90 2.37 9.75
C ALA A 19 6.16 1.05 9.45
N VAL A 20 6.87 -0.08 9.55
CA VAL A 20 6.31 -1.43 9.36
C VAL A 20 5.47 -1.90 10.55
N SER A 21 5.87 -1.58 11.78
CA SER A 21 5.15 -1.98 13.00
C SER A 21 3.89 -1.16 13.30
N PHE A 22 3.63 -0.07 12.56
CA PHE A 22 2.42 0.73 12.74
C PHE A 22 1.21 0.22 11.93
N VAL A 23 1.40 -0.76 11.03
CA VAL A 23 0.27 -1.33 10.30
C VAL A 23 -0.38 -2.38 11.19
N SER A 24 -1.47 -1.98 11.87
CA SER A 24 -2.27 -2.91 12.66
C SER A 24 -2.80 -4.04 11.77
N THR A 25 -3.06 -5.22 12.34
CA THR A 25 -3.73 -6.32 11.62
C THR A 25 -5.06 -5.89 11.00
N LYS A 26 -5.74 -4.90 11.62
CA LYS A 26 -6.93 -4.25 11.06
C LYS A 26 -6.59 -3.43 9.80
N ASP A 27 -5.52 -2.65 9.83
CA ASP A 27 -5.09 -1.85 8.69
C ASP A 27 -4.71 -2.75 7.51
N LEU A 28 -4.00 -3.87 7.76
CA LEU A 28 -3.71 -4.86 6.72
C LEU A 28 -4.97 -5.43 6.08
N LYS A 29 -5.98 -5.81 6.89
CA LYS A 29 -7.26 -6.31 6.35
C LYS A 29 -7.96 -5.26 5.50
N GLN A 30 -7.95 -3.99 5.92
CA GLN A 30 -8.54 -2.89 5.16
C GLN A 30 -7.83 -2.71 3.81
N LEU A 31 -6.51 -2.78 3.79
CA LEU A 31 -5.72 -2.70 2.56
C LEU A 31 -5.93 -3.90 1.62
N GLU A 32 -6.08 -5.10 2.17
CA GLU A 32 -6.42 -6.30 1.37
C GLU A 32 -7.81 -6.18 0.73
N LEU A 33 -8.79 -5.56 1.40
CA LEU A 33 -10.09 -5.27 0.80
C LEU A 33 -9.98 -4.34 -0.41
N VAL A 34 -9.16 -3.28 -0.30
CA VAL A 34 -8.87 -2.35 -1.42
C VAL A 34 -8.25 -3.10 -2.58
N LYS A 35 -7.22 -3.89 -2.31
CA LYS A 35 -6.53 -4.69 -3.32
C LYS A 35 -7.51 -5.65 -4.03
N SER A 36 -8.31 -6.39 -3.25
CA SER A 36 -9.31 -7.31 -3.78
C SER A 36 -10.36 -6.61 -4.65
N ALA A 37 -10.80 -5.41 -4.25
CA ALA A 37 -11.76 -4.63 -5.04
C ALA A 37 -11.20 -4.20 -6.39
N ILE A 38 -9.93 -3.79 -6.44
CA ILE A 38 -9.24 -3.46 -7.70
C ILE A 38 -9.08 -4.71 -8.57
N ASP A 39 -8.63 -5.82 -7.98
CA ASP A 39 -8.38 -7.07 -8.71
C ASP A 39 -9.66 -7.67 -9.30
N LYS A 40 -10.81 -7.56 -8.60
CA LYS A 40 -12.10 -8.06 -9.07
C LYS A 40 -12.67 -7.26 -10.24
N ASN A 41 -12.41 -5.96 -10.31
CA ASN A 41 -12.98 -5.05 -11.31
C ASN A 41 -11.87 -4.36 -12.12
N ILE A 42 -10.95 -5.12 -12.69
CA ILE A 42 -9.75 -4.51 -13.29
C ILE A 42 -10.03 -3.64 -14.52
N ILE A 43 -11.08 -3.94 -15.29
CA ILE A 43 -11.49 -3.17 -16.47
C ILE A 43 -11.95 -1.76 -16.05
N ASN A 44 -12.76 -1.69 -14.99
CA ASN A 44 -13.28 -0.46 -14.42
C ASN A 44 -13.10 -0.46 -12.90
N PRO A 45 -11.88 -0.18 -12.41
CA PRO A 45 -11.58 -0.26 -10.98
C PRO A 45 -12.31 0.85 -10.21
N PRO A 46 -12.65 0.61 -8.93
CA PRO A 46 -13.36 1.60 -8.13
C PRO A 46 -12.55 2.90 -7.99
N ASP A 47 -13.25 4.03 -7.90
CA ASP A 47 -12.60 5.31 -7.67
C ASP A 47 -12.06 5.44 -6.22
N ILE A 48 -11.30 6.49 -5.95
CA ILE A 48 -10.68 6.67 -4.62
C ILE A 48 -11.72 6.77 -3.50
N THR A 49 -12.91 7.33 -3.76
CA THR A 49 -14.00 7.49 -2.80
C THR A 49 -14.62 6.14 -2.48
N GLU A 50 -14.86 5.32 -3.51
CA GLU A 50 -15.36 3.96 -3.37
C GLU A 50 -14.37 3.07 -2.60
N LEU A 51 -13.08 3.18 -2.91
CA LEU A 51 -12.04 2.46 -2.17
C LEU A 51 -11.98 2.88 -0.69
N CYS A 52 -12.18 4.17 -0.38
CA CYS A 52 -12.31 4.65 1.00
C CYS A 52 -13.51 4.02 1.72
N ASN A 53 -14.66 3.94 1.04
CA ASN A 53 -15.88 3.34 1.57
C ASN A 53 -15.70 1.84 1.83
N ILE A 54 -15.10 1.10 0.90
CA ILE A 54 -14.84 -0.34 1.02
C ILE A 54 -13.93 -0.64 2.22
N ALA A 55 -12.88 0.16 2.38
CA ALA A 55 -11.92 -0.04 3.45
C ALA A 55 -12.32 0.63 4.78
N ALA A 56 -13.39 1.43 4.79
CA ALA A 56 -13.81 2.25 5.93
C ALA A 56 -12.64 3.09 6.51
N ILE A 57 -11.87 3.74 5.64
CA ILE A 57 -10.74 4.60 6.00
C ILE A 57 -10.74 5.90 5.19
N GLY A 58 -10.19 6.96 5.78
CA GLY A 58 -10.05 8.25 5.10
C GLY A 58 -9.01 8.22 3.98
N GLN A 59 -9.20 9.06 2.97
CA GLN A 59 -8.39 9.09 1.74
C GLN A 59 -6.89 9.28 1.98
N THR A 60 -6.48 10.19 2.88
CA THR A 60 -5.06 10.42 3.19
C THR A 60 -4.43 9.17 3.78
N LYS A 61 -5.07 8.56 4.79
CA LYS A 61 -4.62 7.31 5.41
C LYS A 61 -4.57 6.17 4.39
N LEU A 62 -5.59 6.04 3.55
CA LEU A 62 -5.62 5.03 2.49
C LEU A 62 -4.39 5.15 1.57
N ARG A 63 -4.08 6.35 1.09
CA ARG A 63 -2.93 6.57 0.18
C ARG A 63 -1.60 6.26 0.86
N GLU A 64 -1.40 6.76 2.08
CA GLU A 64 -0.17 6.55 2.83
C GLU A 64 0.03 5.09 3.22
N SER A 65 -1.00 4.47 3.79
CA SER A 65 -0.96 3.06 4.22
C SER A 65 -0.82 2.11 3.04
N PHE A 66 -1.51 2.36 1.92
CA PHE A 66 -1.37 1.54 0.72
C PHE A 66 0.04 1.65 0.12
N LYS A 67 0.60 2.87 0.04
CA LYS A 67 1.97 3.08 -0.44
C LYS A 67 3.01 2.43 0.48
N ALA A 68 2.80 2.49 1.79
CA ALA A 68 3.68 1.84 2.76
C ALA A 68 3.65 0.31 2.64
N ALA A 69 2.45 -0.28 2.46
CA ALA A 69 2.28 -1.73 2.43
C ALA A 69 2.69 -2.38 1.09
N TYR A 70 2.37 -1.74 -0.04
CA TYR A 70 2.61 -2.30 -1.38
C TYR A 70 3.76 -1.64 -2.13
N HIS A 71 4.45 -0.68 -1.51
CA HIS A 71 5.58 0.07 -2.08
C HIS A 71 5.27 0.78 -3.40
N MET A 72 3.99 1.06 -3.67
CA MET A 72 3.51 1.78 -4.85
C MET A 72 2.20 2.51 -4.54
N THR A 73 1.91 3.55 -5.31
CA THR A 73 0.62 4.24 -5.23
C THR A 73 -0.51 3.35 -5.76
N ILE A 74 -1.75 3.66 -5.35
CA ILE A 74 -2.95 2.96 -5.85
C ILE A 74 -3.06 3.07 -7.38
N GLY A 75 -2.72 4.24 -7.95
CA GLY A 75 -2.74 4.44 -9.41
C GLY A 75 -1.72 3.58 -10.14
N GLU A 76 -0.51 3.45 -9.61
CA GLU A 76 0.53 2.56 -10.15
C GLU A 76 0.08 1.10 -10.07
N TYR A 77 -0.51 0.68 -8.94
CA TYR A 77 -1.06 -0.66 -8.78
C TYR A 77 -2.16 -0.96 -9.81
N ILE A 78 -3.13 -0.05 -9.97
CA ILE A 78 -4.21 -0.19 -10.97
C ILE A 78 -3.62 -0.32 -12.38
N ARG A 79 -2.65 0.52 -12.74
CA ARG A 79 -2.00 0.48 -14.06
C ARG A 79 -1.28 -0.85 -14.28
N LEU A 80 -0.53 -1.33 -13.28
CA LEU A 80 0.18 -2.61 -13.34
C LEU A 80 -0.78 -3.78 -13.46
N ALA A 81 -1.86 -3.78 -12.69
CA ALA A 81 -2.87 -4.82 -12.70
C ALA A 81 -3.62 -4.86 -14.05
N LYS A 82 -3.92 -3.69 -14.66
CA LYS A 82 -4.47 -3.60 -16.02
C LYS A 82 -3.51 -4.21 -17.06
N MET A 83 -2.24 -3.83 -17.00
CA MET A 83 -1.22 -4.38 -17.90
C MET A 83 -1.11 -5.90 -17.78
N ARG A 84 -1.07 -6.44 -16.55
CA ARG A 84 -1.04 -7.89 -16.31
C ARG A 84 -2.27 -8.59 -16.86
N HIS A 85 -3.45 -8.01 -16.68
CA HIS A 85 -4.68 -8.58 -17.22
C HIS A 85 -4.64 -8.65 -18.76
N SER A 86 -4.15 -7.59 -19.42
CA SER A 86 -3.99 -7.57 -20.88
C SER A 86 -2.92 -8.52 -21.44
N LEU A 87 -2.04 -9.07 -20.61
CA LEU A 87 -1.07 -10.10 -21.03
C LEU A 87 -1.66 -11.51 -20.98
N ILE A 88 -2.77 -11.70 -20.27
CA ILE A 88 -3.42 -13.00 -20.06
C ILE A 88 -4.62 -13.19 -21.01
N LEU A 89 -5.23 -12.08 -21.47
CA LEU A 89 -6.20 -12.07 -22.56
C LEU A 89 -5.51 -12.04 -23.93
#